data_AF-A0A660UA34-F1
#
_entry.id   AF-A0A660UA34-F1
#
_cell.length_a   1.000
_cell.length_b   1.000
_cell.length_c   1.000
_cell.angle_alpha   90.00
_cell.angle_beta   90.00
_cell.angle_gamma   90.00
#
_symmetry.space_group_name_H-M   'P 1'
#
loop_
_entity.id
_entity.type
_entity.pdbx_description
1 polymer ?
#
loop_
_entity_poly.entity_id
_entity_poly.type
_entity_poly.pdbx_seq_one_letter_code
_entity_poly.pdbx_strand_id
1 'polypeptide(L)'
;YIGSSGSTIEDMQITLKKVEAGELNTNNSVAGVCGFNDVWNGMEAVRTGSFPGKIVVYPHIENLPLTSINELKKKYPKIAAQLGDNDAWTKEAEEELLREFLSDRWA
;
A
#
# COMPACT_ATOMS: atom_id res chain seq x y z
N TYR A 1 -28.94 -4.88 14.67
CA TYR A 1 -28.05 -4.74 13.50
C TYR A 1 -26.98 -3.74 13.89
N ILE A 2 -25.70 -4.14 13.94
CA ILE A 2 -24.59 -3.21 14.12
C ILE A 2 -24.07 -2.89 12.73
N GLY A 3 -24.29 -1.66 12.28
CA GLY A 3 -23.64 -1.09 11.12
C GLY A 3 -23.06 0.25 11.53
N SER A 4 -21.77 0.47 11.25
CA SER A 4 -21.15 1.79 11.36
C SER A 4 -21.03 2.38 9.96
N SER A 5 -21.34 3.67 9.79
CA SER A 5 -21.14 4.38 8.52
C SER A 5 -19.68 4.80 8.27
N GLY A 6 -18.75 4.33 9.10
CA GLY A 6 -17.33 4.72 9.09
C GLY A 6 -16.93 5.41 10.39
N SER A 7 -15.80 6.12 10.34
CA SER A 7 -15.20 6.84 11.46
C SER A 7 -15.49 8.33 11.39
N THR A 8 -15.70 8.96 12.55
CA THR A 8 -15.69 10.43 12.68
C THR A 8 -14.27 10.98 12.51
N ILE A 9 -14.11 12.31 12.41
CA ILE A 9 -12.79 12.93 12.38
C ILE A 9 -12.04 12.65 13.68
N GLU A 10 -12.75 12.69 14.81
CA GLU A 10 -12.22 12.39 16.14
C GLU A 10 -11.71 10.95 16.22
N ASP A 11 -12.47 9.98 15.67
CA ASP A 11 -12.03 8.59 15.59
C ASP A 11 -10.75 8.45 14.76
N MET A 12 -10.66 9.13 13.61
CA MET A 12 -9.47 9.11 12.76
C MET A 12 -8.26 9.74 13.47
N GLN A 13 -8.44 10.83 14.23
CA GLN A 13 -7.39 11.44 15.03
C GLN A 13 -6.88 10.51 16.14
N ILE A 14 -7.78 9.73 16.77
CA ILE A 14 -7.40 8.72 17.77
C ILE A 14 -6.55 7.63 17.10
N THR A 15 -6.99 7.13 15.94
CA THR A 15 -6.20 6.15 15.18
C THR A 15 -4.82 6.70 14.81
N LEU A 16 -4.75 7.94 14.34
CA LEU A 16 -3.47 8.59 14.00
C LEU A 16 -2.52 8.65 15.20
N LYS A 17 -3.01 9.10 16.37
CA LYS A 17 -2.21 9.14 17.61
C LYS A 17 -1.64 7.78 18.00
N LYS A 18 -2.42 6.71 17.83
CA LYS A 18 -1.96 5.34 18.12
C LYS A 18 -0.89 4.87 17.15
N VAL A 19 -1.01 5.24 15.87
CA VAL A 19 0.02 4.96 14.86
C VAL A 19 1.31 5.71 15.19
N GLU A 20 1.22 7.01 15.51
CA GLU A 20 2.36 7.85 15.89
C GLU A 20 3.05 7.36 17.18
N ALA A 21 2.28 6.82 18.14
CA ALA A 21 2.80 6.21 19.36
C ALA A 21 3.37 4.79 19.17
N GLY A 22 3.28 4.21 17.97
CA GLY A 22 3.72 2.84 17.68
C GLY A 22 2.81 1.75 18.27
N GLU A 23 1.65 2.12 18.82
CA GLU A 23 0.66 1.20 19.39
C GLU A 23 -0.16 0.47 18.32
N LEU A 24 -0.16 1.00 17.08
CA LEU A 24 -0.86 0.44 15.95
C LEU A 24 0.01 0.49 14.69
N ASN A 25 0.34 -0.66 14.11
CA ASN A 25 1.00 -0.74 12.82
C ASN A 25 -0.01 -1.07 11.71
N THR A 26 -0.42 -0.06 10.95
CA THR A 26 -1.36 -0.23 9.83
C THR A 26 -0.68 -0.76 8.57
N ASN A 27 0.65 -0.69 8.45
CA ASN A 27 1.37 -1.08 7.23
C ASN A 27 1.33 -2.59 6.98
N ASN A 28 1.10 -3.39 8.03
CA ASN A 28 0.84 -4.82 7.91
C ASN A 28 -0.41 -5.14 7.08
N SER A 29 -1.30 -4.16 6.85
CA SER A 29 -2.49 -4.35 6.04
C SER A 29 -2.26 -4.20 4.53
N VAL A 30 -1.09 -3.72 4.10
CA VAL A 30 -0.78 -3.57 2.67
C VAL A 30 -0.51 -4.96 2.07
N ALA A 31 -1.33 -5.36 1.11
CA ALA A 31 -1.24 -6.64 0.41
C ALA A 31 -0.70 -6.49 -1.02
N GLY A 32 -0.76 -5.29 -1.60
CA GLY A 32 -0.22 -5.02 -2.93
C GLY A 32 -0.11 -3.53 -3.24
N VAL A 33 0.62 -3.25 -4.32
CA VAL A 33 0.86 -1.90 -4.85
C VAL A 33 0.59 -1.87 -6.35
N CYS A 34 0.10 -0.75 -6.87
CA CYS A 34 -0.02 -0.54 -8.31
C CYS A 34 0.12 0.93 -8.70
N GLY A 35 0.40 1.15 -9.98
CA GLY A 35 0.38 2.45 -10.62
C GLY A 35 -0.99 2.79 -11.20
N PHE A 36 -1.13 3.99 -11.72
CA PHE A 36 -2.40 4.54 -12.20
C PHE A 36 -3.05 3.73 -13.31
N ASN A 37 -2.27 3.18 -14.25
CA ASN A 37 -2.82 2.42 -15.38
C ASN A 37 -3.44 1.08 -14.94
N ASP A 38 -3.14 0.59 -13.73
CA ASP A 38 -3.60 -0.71 -13.24
C ASP A 38 -4.64 -0.62 -12.10
N VAL A 39 -5.18 0.58 -11.86
CA VAL A 39 -6.24 0.80 -10.86
C VAL A 39 -7.45 -0.10 -11.09
N TRP A 40 -7.82 -0.34 -12.35
CA TRP A 40 -8.97 -1.20 -12.67
C TRP A 40 -8.77 -2.65 -12.19
N ASN A 41 -7.56 -3.20 -12.37
CA ASN A 41 -7.22 -4.52 -11.85
C ASN A 41 -7.22 -4.53 -10.31
N GLY A 42 -6.79 -3.43 -9.68
CA GLY A 42 -6.92 -3.24 -8.22
C GLY A 42 -8.38 -3.26 -7.75
N MET A 43 -9.27 -2.55 -8.45
CA MET A 43 -10.70 -2.56 -8.14
C MET A 43 -11.33 -3.94 -8.32
N GLU A 44 -10.96 -4.65 -9.39
CA GLU A 44 -11.44 -6.01 -9.65
C GLU A 44 -10.93 -6.99 -8.59
N ALA A 45 -9.70 -6.81 -8.11
CA ALA A 45 -9.15 -7.58 -7.02
C ALA A 45 -9.92 -7.38 -5.70
N VAL A 46 -10.33 -6.14 -5.41
CA VAL A 46 -11.22 -5.85 -4.26
C VAL A 46 -12.59 -6.51 -4.47
N ARG A 47 -13.18 -6.39 -5.66
CA ARG A 47 -14.50 -6.97 -5.99
C ARG A 47 -14.52 -8.48 -5.83
N THR A 48 -13.43 -9.15 -6.21
CA THR A 48 -13.30 -10.61 -6.17
C THR A 48 -12.70 -11.14 -4.87
N GLY A 49 -12.16 -10.26 -4.01
CA GLY A 49 -11.48 -10.63 -2.77
C GLY A 49 -10.15 -11.36 -2.99
N SER A 50 -9.47 -11.13 -4.13
CA SER A 50 -8.24 -11.84 -4.48
C SER A 50 -7.00 -11.35 -3.73
N PHE A 51 -7.07 -10.20 -3.06
CA PHE A 51 -6.00 -9.65 -2.22
C PHE A 51 -6.42 -9.61 -0.74
N PRO A 52 -5.68 -10.25 0.17
CA PRO A 52 -6.00 -10.27 1.60
C PRO A 52 -5.48 -8.98 2.28
N GLY A 53 -6.09 -7.83 1.97
CA GLY A 53 -5.71 -6.56 2.59
C GLY A 53 -5.95 -5.37 1.68
N LYS A 54 -5.13 -4.34 1.87
CA LYS A 54 -5.20 -3.07 1.14
C LYS A 54 -4.29 -3.09 -0.09
N ILE A 55 -4.77 -2.50 -1.16
CA ILE A 55 -3.97 -2.19 -2.34
C ILE A 55 -3.67 -0.69 -2.30
N VAL A 56 -2.39 -0.32 -2.35
CA VAL A 56 -1.97 1.08 -2.43
C VAL A 56 -1.78 1.45 -3.90
N VAL A 57 -2.52 2.47 -4.33
CA VAL A 57 -2.37 3.04 -5.67
C VAL A 57 -1.44 4.25 -5.59
N TYR A 58 -0.43 4.31 -6.45
CA TYR A 58 0.46 5.46 -6.61
C TYR A 58 0.10 6.22 -7.89
N PRO A 59 -0.68 7.33 -7.82
CA PRO A 59 -1.18 8.00 -9.01
C PRO A 59 -0.09 8.63 -9.88
N HIS A 60 1.03 9.01 -9.28
CA HIS A 60 2.18 9.60 -9.98
C HIS A 60 3.02 8.57 -10.76
N ILE A 61 2.78 7.27 -10.52
CA ILE A 61 3.42 6.17 -11.23
C ILE A 61 2.44 5.64 -12.26
N GLU A 62 2.74 5.81 -13.55
CA GLU A 62 1.84 5.32 -14.60
C GLU A 62 1.95 3.80 -14.77
N ASN A 63 3.18 3.26 -14.82
CA ASN A 63 3.46 1.91 -15.29
C ASN A 63 4.00 1.00 -14.17
N LEU A 64 3.16 0.70 -13.20
CA LEU A 64 3.39 -0.36 -12.21
C LEU A 64 2.18 -1.30 -12.20
N PRO A 65 2.30 -2.52 -12.75
CA PRO A 65 1.23 -3.51 -12.67
C PRO A 65 0.90 -3.83 -11.20
N LEU A 66 -0.35 -4.20 -10.92
CA LEU A 66 -0.79 -4.69 -9.63
C LEU A 66 0.11 -5.84 -9.20
N THR A 67 0.88 -5.57 -8.16
CA THR A 67 1.91 -6.46 -7.65
C THR A 67 1.67 -6.68 -6.18
N SER A 68 1.46 -7.94 -5.81
CA SER A 68 1.37 -8.32 -4.40
C SER A 68 2.72 -8.21 -3.69
N ILE A 69 2.69 -8.01 -2.37
CA ILE A 69 3.90 -7.99 -1.54
C ILE A 69 4.76 -9.23 -1.78
N ASN A 70 4.13 -10.41 -1.92
CA ASN A 70 4.83 -11.67 -2.18
C ASN A 70 5.56 -11.68 -3.53
N GLU A 71 5.00 -11.03 -4.56
CA GLU A 71 5.61 -10.96 -5.88
C GLU A 71 6.77 -9.97 -5.95
N LEU A 72 6.86 -8.99 -5.03
CA LEU A 72 7.95 -8.01 -5.01
C LEU A 72 9.31 -8.69 -4.94
N LYS A 73 9.47 -9.76 -4.14
CA LYS A 73 10.72 -10.52 -4.01
C LYS A 73 11.25 -11.04 -5.35
N LYS A 74 10.35 -11.32 -6.29
CA LYS A 74 10.69 -11.83 -7.62
C LYS A 74 10.81 -10.73 -8.66
N LYS A 75 9.88 -9.76 -8.67
CA LYS A 75 9.80 -8.73 -9.72
C LYS A 75 10.66 -7.51 -9.41
N TYR A 76 10.73 -7.11 -8.14
CA TYR A 76 11.36 -5.88 -7.67
C TYR A 76 12.17 -6.12 -6.38
N PRO A 77 13.28 -6.89 -6.45
CA PRO A 77 14.01 -7.34 -5.27
C PRO A 77 14.61 -6.20 -4.42
N LYS A 78 14.91 -5.04 -5.01
CA LYS A 78 15.40 -3.86 -4.26
C LYS A 78 14.32 -3.28 -3.35
N ILE A 79 13.10 -3.14 -3.87
CA ILE A 79 11.93 -2.73 -3.07
C ILE A 79 11.65 -3.76 -1.98
N ALA A 80 11.66 -5.05 -2.33
CA ALA A 80 11.42 -6.13 -1.38
C ALA A 80 12.45 -6.19 -0.23
N ALA A 81 13.70 -5.77 -0.49
CA ALA A 81 14.75 -5.73 0.52
C ALA A 81 14.53 -4.66 1.60
N GLN A 82 13.64 -3.69 1.35
CA GLN A 82 13.28 -2.63 2.30
C GLN A 82 12.04 -2.95 3.12
N LEU A 83 11.38 -4.09 2.87
CA LEU A 83 10.21 -4.51 3.65
C LEU A 83 10.59 -4.79 5.11
N GLY A 84 9.65 -4.52 6.01
CA GLY A 84 9.82 -4.78 7.43
C GLY A 84 9.53 -6.24 7.79
N ASP A 85 9.46 -6.51 9.09
CA ASP A 85 9.11 -7.82 9.62
C ASP A 85 7.77 -8.32 9.05
N ASN A 86 7.70 -9.62 8.74
CA ASN A 86 6.53 -10.26 8.10
C ASN A 86 6.12 -9.62 6.77
N ASP A 87 7.11 -9.12 6.01
CA ASP A 87 6.90 -8.45 4.71
C ASP A 87 6.03 -7.19 4.81
N ALA A 88 6.02 -6.52 5.97
CA ALA A 88 5.27 -5.29 6.17
C ALA A 88 5.76 -4.17 5.24
N TRP A 89 4.83 -3.37 4.69
CA TRP A 89 5.19 -2.18 3.93
C TRP A 89 5.90 -1.16 4.83
N THR A 90 6.88 -0.45 4.28
CA THR A 90 7.70 0.51 5.03
C THR A 90 7.86 1.79 4.22
N LYS A 91 8.32 2.83 4.91
CA LYS A 91 8.68 4.08 4.26
C LYS A 91 9.85 3.87 3.30
N GLU A 92 10.82 3.04 3.68
CA GLU A 92 12.00 2.72 2.90
C GLU A 92 11.62 1.96 1.61
N ALA A 93 10.64 1.06 1.68
CA ALA A 93 10.10 0.38 0.49
C ALA A 93 9.35 1.34 -0.43
N GLU A 94 8.55 2.27 0.12
CA GLU A 94 7.89 3.33 -0.65
C GLU A 94 8.92 4.25 -1.33
N GLU A 95 9.94 4.68 -0.62
CA GLU A 95 11.00 5.52 -1.18
C GLU A 95 11.76 4.80 -2.31
N GLU A 96 12.07 3.52 -2.15
CA GLU A 96 12.71 2.74 -3.22
C GLU A 96 11.78 2.55 -4.42
N LEU A 97 10.50 2.30 -4.19
CA LEU A 97 9.48 2.23 -5.24
C LEU A 97 9.39 3.56 -6.01
N LEU A 98 9.36 4.69 -5.31
CA LEU A 98 9.35 6.01 -5.95
C LEU A 98 10.65 6.27 -6.71
N ARG A 99 11.82 5.90 -6.17
CA ARG A 99 13.10 6.02 -6.89
C ARG A 99 13.13 5.20 -8.19
N GLU A 100 12.52 4.02 -8.21
CA GLU A 100 12.49 3.16 -9.39
C GLU A 100 11.47 3.60 -10.45
N PHE A 101 10.32 4.15 -10.04
CA PHE A 101 9.17 4.34 -10.93
C PHE A 101 8.72 5.79 -11.16
N LEU A 102 9.16 6.74 -10.33
CA LEU A 102 8.73 8.13 -10.48
C LEU A 102 9.40 8.73 -11.71
N SER A 103 8.60 9.21 -12.65
CA SER A 103 9.11 9.88 -13.86
C SER A 103 9.58 11.31 -13.56
N ASP A 104 10.52 11.82 -14.36
CA ASP A 104 11.06 13.19 -14.28
C ASP A 104 9.98 14.30 -14.31
N ARG A 105 8.79 14.01 -14.83
CA ARG A 105 7.63 14.94 -14.81
C ARG A 105 7.20 15.34 -13.38
N TRP A 106 7.56 14.56 -12.37
CA TRP A 106 7.21 14.78 -10.97
C TRP A 106 8.45 15.00 -10.07
N ALA A 107 9.65 15.03 -10.65
CA ALA A 107 10.91 15.22 -9.94
C ALA A 107 11.23 16.70 -9.66
#